data_AF-A0A2E7L5L7-F1
#
_entry.id   AF-A0A2E7L5L7-F1
#
_cell.length_a   1.000
_cell.length_b   1.000
_cell.length_c   1.000
_cell.angle_alpha   90.00
_cell.angle_beta   90.00
_cell.angle_gamma   90.00
#
_symmetry.space_group_name_H-M   'P 1'
#
loop_
_entity.id
_entity.type
_entity.pdbx_description
1 polymer ?
#
loop_
_entity_poly.entity_id
_entity_poly.type
_entity_poly.pdbx_seq_one_letter_code
_entity_poly.pdbx_strand_id
1 'polypeptide(L)'
;MAENRNWMTPLDQAMRMAQSKQHELAFADTTGTDRLSNGVLQWLARSYETLLHWRDCASNTYLAANGDSALARNRLAFDVRAYFLQEKLAPEELPRWRPGFESQELVKIIPPKVSPSNAAYIDWIRVADYLLLGVASSTESLDRANQQRETEFQTAHSSWRIRNVVYCGAAALRDDMKMTDPDLLDRLKKEHPDASMANIKEARRLARDGQPLEAPQEPPPAAPLQPYVPLYF
;
A
#
# COMPACT_ATOMS: atom_id res chain seq x y z
N MET A 1 -21.10 -48.34 -52.63
CA MET A 1 -20.35 -47.55 -51.62
C MET A 1 -20.59 -46.10 -51.96
N ALA A 2 -21.43 -45.39 -51.20
CA ALA A 2 -21.78 -44.00 -51.48
C ALA A 2 -20.77 -43.07 -50.79
N GLU A 3 -20.07 -42.27 -51.58
CA GLU A 3 -19.20 -41.19 -51.09
C GLU A 3 -20.04 -40.09 -50.46
N ASN A 4 -19.86 -39.87 -49.17
CA ASN A 4 -20.47 -38.77 -48.44
C ASN A 4 -19.71 -37.47 -48.78
N ARG A 5 -20.13 -36.77 -49.84
CA ARG A 5 -19.61 -35.42 -50.15
C ARG A 5 -20.25 -34.42 -49.21
N ASN A 6 -19.47 -34.01 -48.21
CA ASN A 6 -19.81 -32.95 -47.28
C ASN A 6 -19.72 -31.61 -48.01
N TRP A 7 -20.82 -31.15 -48.60
CA TRP A 7 -20.91 -29.84 -49.24
C TRP A 7 -21.08 -28.78 -48.13
N MET A 8 -19.98 -28.20 -47.67
CA MET A 8 -20.06 -26.94 -46.93
C MET A 8 -20.62 -25.88 -47.88
N THR A 9 -21.70 -25.23 -47.46
CA THR A 9 -22.28 -24.15 -48.25
C THR A 9 -21.34 -22.93 -48.23
N PRO A 10 -21.38 -22.07 -49.26
CA PRO A 10 -20.66 -20.79 -49.23
C PRO A 10 -21.02 -19.94 -48.00
N LEU A 11 -22.22 -20.13 -47.45
CA LEU A 11 -22.68 -19.51 -46.21
C LEU A 11 -21.98 -20.07 -44.96
N ASP A 12 -21.79 -21.40 -44.87
CA ASP A 12 -21.00 -22.02 -43.79
C ASP A 12 -19.53 -21.62 -43.84
N GLN A 13 -19.00 -21.46 -45.06
CA GLN A 13 -17.62 -20.99 -45.28
C GLN A 13 -17.48 -19.50 -44.92
N ALA A 14 -18.47 -18.66 -45.28
CA ALA A 14 -18.52 -17.25 -44.89
C ALA A 14 -18.75 -17.06 -43.38
N MET A 15 -19.57 -17.90 -42.73
CA MET A 15 -19.78 -17.87 -41.28
C MET A 15 -18.53 -18.32 -40.52
N ARG A 16 -17.77 -19.31 -41.00
CA ARG A 16 -16.45 -19.64 -40.43
C ARG A 16 -15.42 -18.54 -40.65
N MET A 17 -15.41 -17.87 -41.80
CA MET A 17 -14.53 -16.71 -42.02
C MET A 17 -14.94 -15.49 -41.20
N ALA A 18 -16.23 -15.32 -40.89
CA ALA A 18 -16.72 -14.29 -39.97
C ALA A 18 -16.41 -14.62 -38.50
N GLN A 19 -16.50 -15.90 -38.10
CA GLN A 19 -16.15 -16.38 -36.76
C GLN A 19 -14.63 -16.45 -36.49
N SER A 20 -13.81 -16.49 -37.56
CA SER A 20 -12.34 -16.51 -37.47
C SER A 20 -11.71 -15.12 -37.38
N LYS A 21 -12.48 -14.03 -37.41
CA LYS A 21 -11.94 -12.71 -37.07
C LYS A 21 -11.79 -12.62 -35.56
N GLN A 22 -10.72 -13.21 -35.02
CA GLN A 22 -10.16 -12.81 -33.74
C GLN A 22 -10.17 -11.28 -33.72
N HIS A 23 -11.06 -10.70 -32.92
CA HIS A 23 -11.12 -9.26 -32.75
C HIS A 23 -9.84 -8.86 -32.00
N GLU A 24 -8.82 -8.47 -32.75
CA GLU A 24 -7.63 -7.83 -32.19
C GLU A 24 -8.03 -6.39 -31.83
N LEU A 25 -8.18 -6.11 -30.54
CA LEU A 25 -8.29 -4.74 -30.07
C LEU A 25 -6.89 -4.15 -29.99
N ALA A 26 -6.53 -3.37 -31.01
CA ALA A 26 -5.43 -2.42 -30.87
C ALA A 26 -5.96 -1.21 -30.09
N PHE A 27 -5.30 -0.83 -28.99
CA PHE A 27 -5.67 0.31 -28.14
C PHE A 27 -5.51 1.69 -28.83
N ALA A 28 -5.45 1.70 -30.16
CA ALA A 28 -5.11 2.84 -30.98
C ALA A 28 -6.31 3.74 -31.34
N ASP A 29 -7.50 3.60 -30.74
CA ASP A 29 -8.70 4.36 -31.17
C ASP A 29 -9.03 5.64 -30.37
N THR A 30 -8.12 6.18 -29.55
CA THR A 30 -8.35 7.45 -28.81
C THR A 30 -7.51 8.63 -29.32
N THR A 31 -8.12 9.72 -29.81
CA THR A 31 -7.45 10.79 -30.59
C THR A 31 -6.70 11.87 -29.79
N GLY A 32 -6.32 11.65 -28.53
CA GLY A 32 -5.58 12.63 -27.72
C GLY A 32 -4.12 12.24 -27.44
N THR A 33 -3.29 13.20 -27.01
CA THR A 33 -1.97 12.98 -26.34
C THR A 33 -2.03 11.93 -25.21
N ASP A 34 -3.24 11.65 -24.74
CA ASP A 34 -3.64 10.61 -23.81
C ASP A 34 -3.51 9.16 -24.29
N ARG A 35 -3.30 8.92 -25.59
CA ARG A 35 -3.32 7.58 -26.20
C ARG A 35 -2.31 6.62 -25.57
N LEU A 36 -1.10 7.10 -25.27
CA LEU A 36 -0.02 6.27 -24.72
C LEU A 36 -0.29 5.90 -23.26
N SER A 37 -0.64 6.89 -22.42
CA SER A 37 -1.01 6.68 -21.02
C SER A 37 -2.26 5.80 -20.89
N ASN A 38 -3.27 6.00 -21.75
CA ASN A 38 -4.48 5.18 -21.76
C ASN A 38 -4.20 3.74 -22.19
N GLY A 39 -3.30 3.51 -23.16
CA GLY A 39 -2.89 2.15 -23.52
C GLY A 39 -2.21 1.40 -22.37
N VAL A 40 -1.39 2.11 -21.58
CA VAL A 40 -0.79 1.58 -20.34
C VAL A 40 -1.86 1.26 -19.29
N LEU A 41 -2.76 2.21 -19.02
CA LEU A 41 -3.86 2.02 -18.07
C LEU A 41 -4.76 0.83 -18.45
N GLN A 42 -5.12 0.73 -19.72
CA GLN A 42 -5.94 -0.36 -20.24
C GLN A 42 -5.23 -1.71 -20.12
N TRP A 43 -3.91 -1.76 -20.31
CA TRP A 43 -3.13 -2.97 -20.09
C TRP A 43 -3.08 -3.38 -18.62
N LEU A 44 -2.85 -2.43 -17.72
CA LEU A 44 -2.84 -2.68 -16.27
C LEU A 44 -4.22 -3.10 -15.75
N ALA A 45 -5.30 -2.63 -16.40
CA ALA A 45 -6.69 -2.96 -16.09
C ALA A 45 -7.32 -4.03 -17.01
N ARG A 46 -6.50 -4.81 -17.73
CA ARG A 46 -6.99 -5.75 -18.78
C ARG A 46 -7.84 -6.89 -18.24
N SER A 47 -7.60 -7.32 -17.00
CA SER A 47 -8.40 -8.28 -16.26
C SER A 47 -8.58 -7.83 -14.81
N TYR A 48 -9.58 -8.38 -14.14
CA TYR A 48 -9.86 -8.09 -12.74
C TYR A 48 -8.69 -8.48 -11.84
N GLU A 49 -8.12 -9.67 -12.05
CA GLU A 49 -7.00 -10.22 -11.29
C GLU A 49 -5.75 -9.35 -11.43
N THR A 50 -5.48 -8.86 -12.64
CA THR A 50 -4.31 -8.00 -12.87
C THR A 50 -4.50 -6.63 -12.23
N LEU A 51 -5.70 -6.05 -12.32
CA LEU A 51 -5.99 -4.79 -11.67
C LEU A 51 -5.88 -4.89 -10.14
N LEU A 52 -6.37 -5.99 -9.55
CA LEU A 52 -6.22 -6.25 -8.13
C LEU A 52 -4.75 -6.36 -7.73
N HIS A 53 -3.95 -7.12 -8.47
CA HIS A 53 -2.52 -7.24 -8.20
C HIS A 53 -1.82 -5.88 -8.17
N TRP A 54 -2.09 -5.02 -9.16
CA TRP A 54 -1.50 -3.68 -9.20
C TRP A 54 -2.01 -2.76 -8.10
N ARG A 55 -3.28 -2.89 -7.68
CA ARG A 55 -3.83 -2.16 -6.53
C ARG A 55 -3.21 -2.61 -5.21
N ASP A 56 -2.93 -3.89 -5.05
CA ASP A 56 -2.23 -4.42 -3.89
C ASP A 56 -0.79 -3.90 -3.85
N CYS A 57 -0.09 -3.91 -4.99
CA CYS A 57 1.22 -3.28 -5.13
C CYS A 57 1.17 -1.79 -4.77
N ALA A 58 0.21 -1.03 -5.31
CA ALA A 58 0.03 0.39 -5.01
C ALA A 58 -0.22 0.63 -3.51
N SER A 59 -1.04 -0.21 -2.88
CA SER A 59 -1.33 -0.14 -1.44
C SER A 59 -0.08 -0.37 -0.61
N ASN A 60 0.71 -1.40 -0.94
CA ASN A 60 1.97 -1.69 -0.27
C ASN A 60 2.99 -0.55 -0.43
N THR A 61 3.08 0.02 -1.64
CA THR A 61 3.96 1.17 -1.91
C THR A 61 3.53 2.41 -1.12
N TYR A 62 2.22 2.66 -0.98
CA TYR A 62 1.70 3.76 -0.16
C TYR A 62 2.03 3.59 1.32
N LEU A 63 1.83 2.39 1.87
CA LEU A 63 2.18 2.06 3.25
C LEU A 63 3.69 2.18 3.49
N ALA A 64 4.52 1.70 2.56
CA ALA A 64 5.98 1.81 2.63
C ALA A 64 6.49 3.25 2.45
N ALA A 65 5.66 4.14 1.88
CA ALA A 65 5.92 5.58 1.81
C ALA A 65 5.39 6.33 3.05
N ASN A 66 4.97 5.62 4.10
CA ASN A 66 4.38 6.20 5.31
C ASN A 66 3.18 7.12 5.02
N GLY A 67 2.40 6.81 3.98
CA GLY A 67 1.24 7.62 3.58
C GLY A 67 1.58 8.94 2.90
N ASP A 68 2.84 9.18 2.56
CA ASP A 68 3.20 10.33 1.74
C ASP A 68 2.73 10.07 0.30
N SER A 69 1.67 10.78 -0.10
CA SER A 69 1.06 10.66 -1.42
C SER A 69 2.02 11.03 -2.56
N ALA A 70 2.89 12.03 -2.36
CA ALA A 70 3.84 12.45 -3.40
C ALA A 70 4.96 11.42 -3.56
N LEU A 71 5.48 10.88 -2.45
CA LEU A 71 6.50 9.84 -2.49
C LEU A 71 5.95 8.53 -3.07
N ALA A 72 4.77 8.11 -2.63
CA ALA A 72 4.11 6.90 -3.13
C ALA A 72 3.87 6.96 -4.65
N ARG A 73 3.39 8.10 -5.14
CA ARG A 73 3.15 8.34 -6.57
C ARG A 73 4.43 8.20 -7.40
N ASN A 74 5.53 8.81 -6.94
CA ASN A 74 6.80 8.71 -7.64
C ASN A 74 7.37 7.29 -7.64
N ARG A 75 7.27 6.57 -6.51
CA ARG A 75 7.72 5.18 -6.40
C ARG A 75 6.91 4.26 -7.32
N LEU A 76 5.58 4.34 -7.25
CA LEU A 76 4.73 3.50 -8.09
C LEU A 76 4.89 3.83 -9.57
N ALA A 77 5.02 5.11 -9.94
CA ALA A 77 5.31 5.51 -11.31
C ALA A 77 6.62 4.90 -11.83
N PHE A 78 7.65 4.85 -10.98
CA PHE A 78 8.91 4.19 -11.29
C PHE A 78 8.73 2.68 -11.49
N ASP A 79 8.03 2.00 -10.57
CA ASP A 79 7.82 0.55 -10.64
C ASP A 79 7.04 0.14 -11.89
N VAL A 80 5.94 0.85 -12.18
CA VAL A 80 5.15 0.62 -13.39
C VAL A 80 5.97 0.90 -14.65
N ARG A 81 6.74 1.99 -14.68
CA ARG A 81 7.62 2.28 -15.83
C ARG A 81 8.67 1.18 -16.02
N ALA A 82 9.26 0.67 -14.94
CA ALA A 82 10.23 -0.41 -14.99
C ALA A 82 9.61 -1.69 -15.55
N TYR A 83 8.40 -2.06 -15.10
CA TYR A 83 7.63 -3.19 -15.63
C TYR A 83 7.53 -3.14 -17.16
N PHE A 84 7.12 -2.01 -17.74
CA PHE A 84 6.99 -1.88 -19.20
C PHE A 84 8.32 -1.83 -19.97
N LEU A 85 9.41 -1.36 -19.35
CA LEU A 85 10.70 -1.22 -20.02
C LEU A 85 11.62 -2.44 -19.90
N GLN A 86 11.47 -3.21 -18.82
CA GLN A 86 12.37 -4.31 -18.48
C GLN A 86 11.74 -5.68 -18.73
N GLU A 87 10.42 -5.80 -18.61
CA GLU A 87 9.75 -7.08 -18.80
C GLU A 87 9.37 -7.34 -20.26
N LYS A 88 9.48 -8.60 -20.67
CA LYS A 88 8.99 -9.05 -21.97
C LYS A 88 7.49 -9.31 -21.87
N LEU A 89 6.70 -8.28 -22.13
CA LEU A 89 5.25 -8.38 -22.19
C LEU A 89 4.83 -9.16 -23.44
N ALA A 90 4.05 -10.23 -23.25
CA ALA A 90 3.49 -11.04 -24.32
C ALA A 90 1.99 -10.74 -24.50
N PRO A 91 1.44 -10.87 -25.71
CA PRO A 91 0.00 -10.86 -25.91
C PRO A 91 -0.69 -11.97 -25.10
N GLU A 92 -1.88 -11.67 -24.60
CA GLU A 92 -2.68 -12.59 -23.77
C GLU A 92 -4.07 -12.78 -24.38
N GLU A 93 -4.67 -13.96 -24.24
CA GLU A 93 -6.06 -14.20 -24.60
C GLU A 93 -6.93 -14.17 -23.34
N LEU A 94 -7.92 -13.29 -23.31
CA LEU A 94 -8.78 -13.09 -22.15
C LEU A 94 -10.25 -13.24 -22.52
N PRO A 95 -11.07 -13.91 -21.69
CA PRO A 95 -12.50 -13.98 -21.89
C PRO A 95 -13.13 -12.61 -21.66
N ARG A 96 -13.95 -12.14 -22.62
CA ARG A 96 -14.76 -10.94 -22.50
C ARG A 96 -16.20 -11.21 -22.89
N TRP A 97 -17.12 -10.52 -22.23
CA TRP A 97 -18.51 -10.48 -22.64
C TRP A 97 -18.62 -9.80 -24.00
N ARG A 98 -19.31 -10.46 -24.94
CA ARG A 98 -19.66 -9.87 -26.21
C ARG A 98 -20.64 -8.71 -25.98
N PRO A 99 -20.37 -7.51 -26.51
CA PRO A 99 -21.30 -6.39 -26.38
C PRO A 99 -22.69 -6.76 -26.90
N GLY A 100 -23.70 -6.70 -26.02
CA GLY A 100 -25.09 -7.02 -26.37
C GLY A 100 -25.45 -8.51 -26.41
N PHE A 101 -24.56 -9.41 -25.98
CA PHE A 101 -24.84 -10.85 -25.92
C PHE A 101 -24.47 -11.45 -24.55
N GLU A 102 -25.25 -12.43 -24.10
CA GLU A 102 -24.96 -13.25 -22.91
C GLU A 102 -23.99 -14.40 -23.24
N SER A 103 -22.95 -14.11 -24.01
CA SER A 103 -21.89 -15.09 -24.31
C SER A 103 -20.51 -14.44 -24.20
N GLN A 104 -19.54 -15.24 -23.75
CA GLN A 104 -18.16 -14.83 -23.66
C GLN A 104 -17.41 -15.19 -24.94
N GLU A 105 -16.45 -14.36 -25.33
CA GLU A 105 -15.48 -14.64 -26.38
C GLU A 105 -14.06 -14.45 -25.87
N LEU A 106 -13.12 -15.20 -26.44
CA LEU A 106 -11.70 -15.00 -26.18
C LEU A 106 -11.18 -13.88 -27.08
N VAL A 107 -10.70 -12.81 -26.45
CA VAL A 107 -10.13 -11.64 -27.10
C VAL A 107 -8.63 -11.64 -26.87
N LYS A 108 -7.87 -11.53 -27.95
CA LYS A 108 -6.41 -11.38 -27.87
C LYS A 108 -6.08 -9.91 -27.57
N ILE A 109 -5.51 -9.67 -26.41
CA ILE A 109 -5.09 -8.35 -25.94
C ILE A 109 -3.59 -8.20 -26.16
N ILE A 110 -3.19 -7.12 -26.83
CA ILE A 110 -1.80 -6.86 -27.22
C ILE A 110 -1.21 -5.80 -26.28
N PRO A 111 -0.03 -6.01 -25.68
CA PRO A 111 0.59 -5.02 -24.83
C PRO A 111 0.90 -3.73 -25.59
N PRO A 112 0.79 -2.56 -24.94
CA PRO A 112 1.22 -1.31 -25.54
C PRO A 112 2.72 -1.36 -25.80
N LYS A 113 3.14 -0.86 -26.97
CA LYS A 113 4.56 -0.78 -27.32
C LYS A 113 5.18 0.38 -26.54
N VAL A 114 5.86 0.06 -25.44
CA VAL A 114 6.66 1.02 -24.67
C VAL A 114 8.14 0.79 -24.96
N SER A 115 8.83 1.84 -25.39
CA SER A 115 10.27 1.90 -25.64
C SER A 115 10.90 3.00 -24.80
N PRO A 116 12.23 2.99 -24.57
CA PRO A 116 12.89 4.08 -23.88
C PRO A 116 12.63 5.46 -24.50
N SER A 117 12.46 5.51 -25.83
CA SER A 117 12.19 6.74 -26.58
C SER A 117 10.78 7.28 -26.41
N ASN A 118 9.75 6.41 -26.34
CA ASN A 118 8.37 6.86 -26.19
C ASN A 118 7.90 6.94 -24.72
N ALA A 119 8.62 6.27 -23.80
CA ALA A 119 8.30 6.26 -22.39
C ALA A 119 8.33 7.66 -21.76
N ALA A 120 9.13 8.59 -22.30
CA ALA A 120 9.17 9.98 -21.83
C ALA A 120 7.85 10.74 -22.06
N TYR A 121 7.00 10.28 -22.99
CA TYR A 121 5.72 10.92 -23.32
C TYR A 121 4.53 10.26 -22.62
N ILE A 122 4.76 9.22 -21.82
CA ILE A 122 3.73 8.59 -20.98
C ILE A 122 3.69 9.35 -19.66
N ASP A 123 2.49 9.76 -19.25
CA ASP A 123 2.27 10.37 -17.94
C ASP A 123 2.20 9.27 -16.87
N TRP A 124 3.38 8.82 -16.42
CA TRP A 124 3.51 7.78 -15.40
C TRP A 124 2.92 8.18 -14.05
N ILE A 125 2.88 9.49 -13.78
CA ILE A 125 2.33 10.05 -12.54
C ILE A 125 0.82 9.85 -12.55
N ARG A 126 0.13 10.15 -13.66
CA ARG A 126 -1.29 9.82 -13.84
C ARG A 126 -1.56 8.32 -13.75
N VAL A 127 -0.71 7.48 -14.35
CA VAL A 127 -0.86 6.02 -14.29
C VAL A 127 -0.79 5.52 -12.85
N ALA A 128 0.20 6.01 -12.08
CA ALA A 128 0.33 5.69 -10.67
C ALA A 128 -0.87 6.22 -9.85
N ASP A 129 -1.32 7.44 -10.13
CA ASP A 129 -2.47 8.06 -9.45
C ASP A 129 -3.74 7.22 -9.58
N TYR A 130 -4.00 6.68 -10.78
CA TYR A 130 -5.13 5.79 -11.03
C TYR A 130 -5.08 4.50 -10.20
N LEU A 131 -3.90 3.89 -10.06
CA LEU A 131 -3.74 2.68 -9.24
C LEU A 131 -3.87 2.99 -7.74
N LEU A 132 -3.32 4.13 -7.30
CA LEU A 132 -3.40 4.61 -5.92
C LEU A 132 -4.79 5.09 -5.51
N LEU A 133 -5.73 5.29 -6.44
CA LEU A 133 -7.13 5.50 -6.09
C LEU A 133 -7.71 4.35 -5.25
N GLY A 134 -7.15 3.14 -5.35
CA GLY A 134 -7.52 2.03 -4.47
C GLY A 134 -7.30 2.30 -2.98
N VAL A 135 -6.44 3.26 -2.62
CA VAL A 135 -6.13 3.68 -1.24
C VAL A 135 -6.59 5.12 -0.93
N ALA A 136 -7.40 5.73 -1.80
CA ALA A 136 -7.99 7.04 -1.57
C ALA A 136 -9.14 7.02 -0.54
N SER A 137 -9.62 5.84 -0.16
CA SER A 137 -10.57 5.63 0.94
C SER A 137 -9.91 4.86 2.09
N SER A 138 -10.55 4.86 3.28
CA SER A 138 -10.21 3.90 4.33
C SER A 138 -10.30 2.51 3.72
N THR A 139 -9.16 1.84 3.62
CA THR A 139 -9.07 0.44 3.23
C THR A 139 -8.76 -0.36 4.49
N GLU A 140 -9.14 -1.63 4.50
CA GLU A 140 -8.82 -2.52 5.61
C GLU A 140 -7.31 -2.55 5.89
N SER A 141 -6.47 -2.48 4.85
CA SER A 141 -5.01 -2.40 4.98
C SER A 141 -4.54 -1.11 5.67
N LEU A 142 -5.13 0.04 5.34
CA LEU A 142 -4.82 1.32 5.97
C LEU A 142 -5.27 1.35 7.44
N ASP A 143 -6.47 0.82 7.71
CA ASP A 143 -7.02 0.74 9.06
C ASP A 143 -6.18 -0.18 9.94
N ARG A 144 -5.79 -1.36 9.44
CA ARG A 144 -4.87 -2.28 10.14
C ARG A 144 -3.51 -1.62 10.41
N ALA A 145 -2.96 -0.87 9.46
CA ALA A 145 -1.70 -0.16 9.65
C ALA A 145 -1.82 0.94 10.72
N ASN A 146 -2.93 1.67 10.76
CA ASN A 146 -3.20 2.68 11.79
C ASN A 146 -3.41 2.05 13.18
N GLN A 147 -4.12 0.92 13.26
CA GLN A 147 -4.28 0.16 14.51
C GLN A 147 -2.94 -0.36 15.04
N GLN A 148 -2.07 -0.85 14.16
CA GLN A 148 -0.73 -1.30 14.53
C GLN A 148 0.09 -0.16 15.12
N ARG A 149 0.09 1.02 14.48
CA ARG A 149 0.78 2.22 14.98
C ARG A 149 0.28 2.69 16.33
N GLU A 150 -1.04 2.66 16.53
CA GLU A 150 -1.64 2.99 17.82
C GLU A 150 -1.17 1.99 18.90
N THR A 151 -1.15 0.70 18.59
CA THR A 151 -0.69 -0.36 19.51
C THR A 151 0.79 -0.19 19.88
N GLU A 152 1.64 0.14 18.90
CA GLU A 152 3.05 0.43 19.10
C GLU A 152 3.24 1.67 19.98
N PHE A 153 2.49 2.74 19.71
CA PHE A 153 2.50 3.95 20.52
C PHE A 153 2.07 3.67 21.96
N GLN A 154 0.96 2.96 22.17
CA GLN A 154 0.48 2.61 23.52
C GLN A 154 1.51 1.77 24.30
N THR A 155 2.22 0.86 23.61
CA THR A 155 3.29 0.06 24.20
C THR A 155 4.48 0.94 24.60
N ALA A 156 4.94 1.81 23.71
CA ALA A 156 6.04 2.73 23.97
C ALA A 156 5.70 3.73 25.09
N HIS A 157 4.48 4.27 25.07
CA HIS A 157 3.98 5.21 26.06
C HIS A 157 3.83 4.55 27.44
N SER A 158 3.36 3.30 27.51
CA SER A 158 3.32 2.53 28.76
C SER A 158 4.71 2.29 29.34
N SER A 159 5.69 1.95 28.48
CA SER A 159 7.09 1.82 28.88
C SER A 159 7.67 3.13 29.39
N TRP A 160 7.38 4.24 28.70
CA TRP A 160 7.76 5.58 29.15
C TRP A 160 7.16 5.91 30.52
N ARG A 161 5.85 5.67 30.76
CA ARG A 161 5.20 5.90 32.06
C ARG A 161 5.94 5.19 33.18
N ILE A 162 6.25 3.91 33.02
CA ILE A 162 6.98 3.11 34.02
C ILE A 162 8.37 3.72 34.29
N ARG A 163 9.12 4.04 33.23
CA ARG A 163 10.46 4.64 33.36
C ARG A 163 10.41 6.01 34.01
N ASN A 164 9.39 6.80 33.72
CA ASN A 164 9.21 8.12 34.31
C ASN A 164 8.96 8.03 35.82
N VAL A 165 8.13 7.10 36.28
CA VAL A 165 7.92 6.84 37.73
C VAL A 165 9.25 6.48 38.41
N VAL A 166 10.03 5.60 37.78
CA VAL A 166 11.34 5.17 38.31
C VAL A 166 12.34 6.34 38.34
N TYR A 167 12.37 7.17 37.30
CA TYR A 167 13.19 8.38 37.23
C TYR A 167 12.83 9.36 38.36
N CYS A 168 11.55 9.71 38.51
CA CYS A 168 11.07 10.58 39.58
C CYS A 168 11.45 10.04 40.97
N GLY A 169 11.32 8.72 41.16
CA GLY A 169 11.72 8.07 42.41
C GLY A 169 13.22 8.14 42.67
N ALA A 170 14.04 7.90 41.66
CA ALA A 170 15.50 7.96 41.78
C ALA A 170 15.99 9.39 42.00
N ALA A 171 15.37 10.39 41.36
CA ALA A 171 15.64 11.80 41.59
C ALA A 171 15.31 12.19 43.05
N ALA A 172 14.12 11.82 43.53
CA ALA A 172 13.73 12.06 44.93
C ALA A 172 14.69 11.42 45.95
N LEU A 173 15.23 10.24 45.65
CA LEU A 173 16.22 9.56 46.49
C LEU A 173 17.61 10.19 46.44
N ARG A 174 17.98 10.89 45.36
CA ARG A 174 19.24 11.66 45.33
C ARG A 174 19.15 12.90 46.21
N ASP A 175 17.98 13.51 46.28
CA ASP A 175 17.72 14.64 47.17
C ASP A 175 17.67 14.18 48.64
N ASP A 176 17.11 13.00 48.92
CA ASP A 176 17.10 12.37 50.25
C ASP A 176 17.27 10.84 50.20
N MET A 177 18.51 10.40 50.39
CA MET A 177 18.88 8.98 50.39
C MET A 177 18.28 8.17 51.55
N LYS A 178 17.79 8.82 52.61
CA LYS A 178 17.27 8.15 53.82
C LYS A 178 15.76 7.94 53.78
N MET A 179 15.05 8.50 52.79
CA MET A 179 13.61 8.32 52.61
C MET A 179 13.25 6.83 52.62
N THR A 180 12.17 6.46 53.32
CA THR A 180 11.72 5.06 53.41
C THR A 180 10.92 4.63 52.17
N ASP A 181 10.80 3.33 51.91
CA ASP A 181 10.02 2.85 50.76
C ASP A 181 8.53 3.24 50.82
N PRO A 182 7.85 3.14 51.99
CA PRO A 182 6.47 3.61 52.11
C PRO A 182 6.32 5.12 51.82
N ASP A 183 7.21 5.96 52.37
CA ASP A 183 7.14 7.41 52.16
C ASP A 183 7.39 7.78 50.69
N LEU A 184 8.34 7.11 50.03
CA LEU A 184 8.62 7.33 48.62
C LEU A 184 7.46 6.87 47.74
N LEU A 185 6.82 5.75 48.07
CA LEU A 185 5.63 5.28 47.36
C LEU A 185 4.47 6.27 47.49
N ASP A 186 4.20 6.75 48.71
CA ASP A 186 3.14 7.72 48.97
C ASP A 186 3.40 9.06 48.27
N ARG A 187 4.67 9.49 48.19
CA ARG A 187 5.07 10.65 47.40
C ARG A 187 4.82 10.43 45.90
N LEU A 188 5.30 9.34 45.33
CA LEU A 188 5.14 9.06 43.90
C LEU A 188 3.68 8.88 43.51
N LYS A 189 2.84 8.28 44.37
CA LYS A 189 1.40 8.11 44.11
C LYS A 189 0.63 9.41 43.95
N LYS A 190 1.14 10.54 44.46
CA LYS A 190 0.51 11.86 44.25
C LYS A 190 0.58 12.31 42.79
N GLU A 191 1.67 11.98 42.09
CA GLU A 191 1.91 12.34 40.69
C GLU A 191 1.64 11.18 39.73
N HIS A 192 1.79 9.95 40.22
CA HIS A 192 1.67 8.71 39.46
C HIS A 192 0.83 7.69 40.25
N PRO A 193 -0.51 7.72 40.14
CA PRO A 193 -1.40 6.88 40.95
C PRO A 193 -1.11 5.37 40.88
N ASP A 194 -0.61 4.90 39.73
CA ASP A 194 -0.29 3.49 39.47
C ASP A 194 1.10 3.07 39.97
N ALA A 195 1.82 3.94 40.69
CA ALA A 195 3.14 3.62 41.23
C ALA A 195 3.09 2.41 42.16
N SER A 196 4.06 1.52 42.02
CA SER A 196 4.14 0.26 42.75
C SER A 196 5.48 0.08 43.46
N MET A 197 5.52 -0.85 44.42
CA MET A 197 6.76 -1.21 45.11
C MET A 197 7.87 -1.73 44.19
N ALA A 198 7.51 -2.28 43.01
CA ALA A 198 8.51 -2.68 42.02
C ALA A 198 9.27 -1.46 41.47
N ASN A 199 8.56 -0.34 41.21
CA ASN A 199 9.17 0.90 40.76
C ASN A 199 10.13 1.48 41.81
N ILE A 200 9.78 1.36 43.10
CA ILE A 200 10.61 1.82 44.22
C ILE A 200 11.94 1.08 44.29
N LYS A 201 11.92 -0.25 44.14
CA LYS A 201 13.12 -1.08 44.17
C LYS A 201 14.09 -0.71 43.04
N GLU A 202 13.56 -0.52 41.82
CA GLU A 202 14.39 -0.09 40.69
C GLU A 202 14.91 1.34 40.84
N ALA A 203 14.08 2.26 41.34
CA ALA A 203 14.51 3.63 41.65
C ALA A 203 15.69 3.66 42.64
N ARG A 204 15.63 2.85 43.70
CA ARG A 204 16.74 2.71 44.65
C ARG A 204 17.99 2.13 44.02
N ARG A 205 17.85 1.11 43.17
CA ARG A 205 18.99 0.52 42.47
C ARG A 205 19.68 1.58 41.62
N LEU A 206 18.94 2.32 40.80
CA LEU A 206 19.47 3.39 39.94
C LEU A 206 20.06 4.56 40.73
N ALA A 207 19.47 4.93 41.87
CA ALA A 207 20.02 5.96 42.73
C ALA A 207 21.39 5.56 43.32
N ARG A 208 21.57 4.28 43.68
CA ARG A 208 22.84 3.73 44.22
C ARG A 208 23.93 3.55 43.17
N ASP A 209 23.56 3.18 41.95
CA ASP A 209 24.50 2.92 40.86
C ASP A 209 25.26 4.19 40.41
N GLY A 210 24.85 5.39 40.86
CA GLY A 210 25.62 6.63 40.74
C GLY A 210 25.72 7.23 39.34
N GLN A 211 25.12 6.61 38.32
CA GLN A 211 25.11 7.12 36.95
C GLN A 211 24.30 8.42 36.82
N PRO A 212 24.63 9.34 35.91
CA PRO A 212 23.78 10.51 35.66
C PRO A 212 22.34 10.08 35.34
N LEU A 213 21.36 10.74 35.97
CA LEU A 213 19.94 10.47 35.75
C LEU A 213 19.48 11.26 34.54
N GLU A 214 19.16 10.58 33.45
CA GLU A 214 18.53 11.18 32.29
C GLU A 214 17.02 10.99 32.36
N ALA A 215 16.27 12.08 32.13
CA ALA A 215 14.82 12.00 32.08
C ALA A 215 14.39 11.21 30.85
N PRO A 216 13.46 10.23 30.99
CA PRO A 216 12.99 9.47 29.85
C PRO A 216 12.18 10.37 28.91
N GLN A 217 12.50 10.33 27.63
CA GLN A 217 11.76 11.08 26.61
C GLN A 217 10.40 10.44 26.34
N GLU A 218 9.34 11.25 26.35
CA GLU A 218 7.98 10.82 25.99
C GLU A 218 7.91 10.51 24.49
N PRO A 219 7.32 9.37 24.09
CA PRO A 219 7.16 9.06 22.67
C PRO A 219 6.15 10.03 22.04
N PRO A 220 6.37 10.48 20.80
CA PRO A 220 5.40 11.29 20.09
C PRO A 220 4.12 10.48 19.83
N PRO A 221 2.93 11.13 19.79
CA PRO A 221 1.68 10.47 19.48
C PRO A 221 1.71 9.81 18.10
N ALA A 222 1.05 8.66 17.96
CA ALA A 222 0.89 8.01 16.67
C ALA A 222 0.15 8.95 15.70
N ALA A 223 0.82 9.37 14.63
CA ALA A 223 0.17 10.09 13.54
C ALA A 223 -0.52 9.06 12.62
N PRO A 224 -1.85 9.11 12.46
CA PRO A 224 -2.55 8.22 11.55
C PRO A 224 -2.13 8.53 10.11
N LEU A 225 -1.95 7.46 9.33
CA LEU A 225 -1.86 7.56 7.89
C LEU A 225 -3.14 8.19 7.36
N GLN A 226 -2.98 9.30 6.65
CA GLN A 226 -4.08 9.91 5.93
C GLN A 226 -4.43 9.03 4.72
N PRO A 227 -5.69 9.10 4.22
CA PRO A 227 -6.03 8.54 2.93
C PRO A 227 -5.20 9.19 1.81
N TYR A 228 -5.01 8.46 0.72
CA TYR A 228 -4.27 8.98 -0.43
C TYR A 228 -4.98 10.17 -1.08
N VAL A 229 -4.22 11.20 -1.45
CA VAL A 229 -4.74 12.40 -2.13
C VAL A 229 -4.32 12.38 -3.61
N PRO A 230 -5.27 12.19 -4.55
CA PRO A 230 -4.98 12.17 -5.98
C PRO A 230 -4.61 13.57 -6.53
N LEU A 231 -3.95 13.59 -7.69
CA LEU A 231 -3.67 14.82 -8.45
C LEU A 231 -4.55 14.95 -9.69
N TYR A 232 -4.92 13.84 -10.33
CA TYR A 232 -5.58 13.81 -11.62
C TYR A 232 -7.06 13.40 -11.56
N PHE A 233 -7.55 12.95 -10.40
CA PHE A 233 -8.86 12.32 -10.23
C PHE A 233 -9.62 12.89 -9.03
#